data_AF-A0AAU7BUY0-F1
#
_entry.id   AF-A0AAU7BUY0-F1
#
_cell.length_a   1.000
_cell.length_b   1.000
_cell.length_c   1.000
_cell.angle_alpha   90.00
_cell.angle_beta   90.00
_cell.angle_gamma   90.00
#
_symmetry.space_group_name_H-M   'P 1'
#
loop_
_entity.id
_entity.type
_entity.pdbx_description
1 polymer ?
#
loop_
_entity_poly.entity_id
_entity_poly.type
_entity_poly.pdbx_seq_one_letter_code
_entity_poly.pdbx_strand_id
1 'polypeptide(L)' 'MSVIYILLAISIAVAVVFFIAFIVAVKKGQYDDSYTHSVRMLFEDEIIKEKKKK' A
#
# COMPACT_ATOMS: atom_id res chain seq x y z
N MET A 1 -37.42 16.42 -10.88
CA MET A 1 -36.99 16.54 -9.47
C MET A 1 -36.70 15.20 -8.79
N SER A 2 -37.28 14.07 -9.22
CA SER A 2 -36.99 12.75 -8.63
C SER A 2 -35.63 12.15 -9.05
N VAL A 3 -35.21 12.42 -10.29
CA VAL A 3 -33.96 11.89 -10.88
C VAL A 3 -32.71 12.27 -10.07
N ILE A 4 -32.73 13.45 -9.43
CA ILE A 4 -31.63 13.95 -8.59
C ILE A 4 -31.36 13.01 -7.41
N TYR A 5 -32.41 12.45 -6.79
CA TYR A 5 -32.24 11.53 -5.67
C TYR A 5 -31.59 10.21 -6.09
N ILE A 6 -31.93 9.70 -7.28
CA ILE A 6 -31.32 8.50 -7.85
C ILE A 6 -29.85 8.76 -8.20
N LEU A 7 -29.54 9.90 -8.83
CA LEU A 7 -28.17 10.29 -9.16
C LEU A 7 -27.31 10.43 -7.89
N LEU A 8 -27.88 11.03 -6.84
CA LEU A 8 -27.20 11.24 -5.57
C LEU A 8 -26.92 9.90 -4.86
N ALA A 9 -27.88 8.98 -4.85
CA ALA A 9 -27.70 7.65 -4.29
C ALA A 9 -26.60 6.85 -5.01
N ILE A 10 -26.60 6.87 -6.34
CA ILE A 10 -25.57 6.19 -7.16
C ILE A 10 -24.19 6.80 -6.93
N SER A 11 -24.10 8.14 -6.90
CA SER A 11 -22.84 8.85 -6.64
C SER A 11 -22.22 8.45 -5.29
N ILE A 12 -23.03 8.43 -4.23
CA ILE A 12 -22.58 8.03 -2.89
C ILE A 12 -22.19 6.56 -2.87
N ALA A 13 -22.97 5.67 -3.51
CA ALA A 13 -22.65 4.25 -3.58
C ALA A 13 -21.29 4.01 -4.26
N VAL A 14 -21.03 4.68 -5.39
CA VAL A 14 -19.75 4.60 -6.09
C VAL A 14 -18.61 5.13 -5.21
N ALA A 15 -18.80 6.27 -4.54
CA ALA A 15 -17.80 6.83 -3.63
C ALA A 15 -17.44 5.88 -2.49
N VAL A 16 -18.44 5.23 -1.87
CA VAL A 16 -18.21 4.26 -0.78
C VAL A 16 -17.47 3.02 -1.28
N VAL A 17 -17.82 2.51 -2.47
CA VAL A 17 -17.13 1.35 -3.08
C VAL A 17 -15.65 1.67 -3.30
N PHE A 18 -15.33 2.81 -3.90
CA PHE A 18 -13.94 3.24 -4.11
C PHE A 18 -13.21 3.49 -2.79
N PHE A 19 -13.87 4.04 -1.79
CA PHE A 19 -13.29 4.26 -0.48
C PHE A 19 -12.92 2.95 0.23
N ILE A 20 -13.80 1.95 0.21
CA ILE A 20 -13.51 0.62 0.78
C ILE A 20 -12.35 -0.04 0.02
N ALA A 21 -12.36 0.02 -1.31
CA ALA A 21 -11.27 -0.51 -2.13
C ALA A 21 -9.91 0.15 -1.80
N PHE A 22 -9.92 1.48 -1.59
CA PHE A 22 -8.74 2.23 -1.15
C PHE A 22 -8.23 1.74 0.21
N ILE A 23 -9.10 1.59 1.21
CA ILE A 23 -8.70 1.08 2.54
C ILE A 23 -8.13 -0.34 2.44
N VAL A 24 -8.74 -1.22 1.64
CA VAL A 24 -8.24 -2.58 1.42
C VAL A 24 -6.86 -2.55 0.77
N ALA A 25 -6.63 -1.71 -0.24
CA ALA A 25 -5.34 -1.58 -0.89
C ALA A 25 -4.24 -1.10 0.07
N VAL A 26 -4.54 -0.10 0.90
CA VAL A 26 -3.61 0.40 1.93
C VAL A 26 -3.32 -0.68 2.98
N LYS A 27 -4.35 -1.39 3.46
CA LYS A 27 -4.19 -2.47 4.46
C LYS A 27 -3.51 -3.71 3.92
N LYS A 28 -3.52 -3.94 2.59
CA LYS A 28 -2.84 -5.07 1.94
C LYS A 28 -1.30 -4.95 1.98
N GLY A 29 -0.76 -3.96 2.68
CA GLY A 29 0.68 -3.85 2.89
C GLY A 29 1.44 -3.45 1.63
N GLN A 30 0.81 -2.71 0.71
CA GLN A 30 1.54 -2.14 -0.44
C GLN A 30 2.72 -1.25 0.02
N TYR A 31 2.68 -0.76 1.26
CA TYR A 31 3.73 0.04 1.90
C TYR A 31 4.71 -0.77 2.76
N ASP A 32 4.52 -2.08 2.91
CA ASP A 32 5.39 -2.93 3.73
C ASP A 32 6.76 -3.17 3.08
N ASP A 33 6.87 -2.99 1.77
CA ASP A 33 8.13 -3.00 1.01
C ASP A 33 8.78 -1.60 0.95
N SER A 34 8.75 -0.87 2.07
CA SER A 34 9.46 0.42 2.20
C SER A 34 10.95 0.23 2.51
N TYR A 35 11.38 -1.01 2.78
CA TYR A 35 12.80 -1.35 2.89
C TYR A 35 13.36 -1.62 1.50
N THR A 36 13.83 -0.55 0.88
CA THR A 36 14.46 -0.60 -0.44
C THR A 36 15.50 -1.73 -0.52
N HIS A 37 15.39 -2.54 -1.57
CA HIS A 37 16.31 -3.67 -1.84
C HIS A 37 17.78 -3.24 -1.77
N SER A 38 18.09 -2.01 -2.17
CA SER A 38 19.43 -1.42 -2.12
C SER A 38 20.01 -1.30 -0.70
N VAL A 39 19.18 -1.08 0.32
CA VAL A 39 19.61 -1.01 1.73
C VAL A 39 19.91 -2.40 2.25
N ARG A 40 19.05 -3.37 1.94
CA ARG A 40 19.30 -4.79 2.27
C ARG A 40 20.63 -5.26 1.67
N MET A 41 20.86 -4.99 0.39
CA MET A 41 22.08 -5.43 -0.30
C MET A 41 23.34 -4.72 0.24
N LEU A 42 23.27 -3.42 0.54
CA LEU A 42 24.42 -2.65 1.04
C LEU A 42 24.86 -3.05 2.46
N PHE A 43 23.91 -3.39 3.34
CA PHE A 43 24.21 -3.77 4.73
C PHE A 43 24.40 -5.27 4.95
N GLU A 44 23.83 -6.15 4.10
CA GLU A 44 24.11 -7.59 4.15
C GLU A 44 25.54 -7.91 3.68
N ASP A 45 26.09 -7.16 2.73
CA ASP A 45 27.46 -7.34 2.23
C ASP A 45 28.54 -7.03 3.28
N GLU A 46 28.28 -6.12 4.23
CA GLU A 46 29.21 -5.78 5.31
C GLU A 46 29.23 -6.84 6.43
N ILE A 47 28.06 -7.34 6.83
CA ILE A 47 27.93 -8.33 7.92
C ILE A 47 28.61 -9.66 7.56
N ILE A 48 28.57 -10.06 6.28
CA ILE A 48 29.23 -11.28 5.79
C ILE A 48 30.75 -11.15 5.84
N LYS A 49 31.29 -9.95 5.56
CA LYS A 49 32.74 -9.70 5.59
C LYS A 49 33.30 -9.72 7.01
N GLU A 50 32.56 -9.22 8.02
CA GLU A 50 33.01 -9.31 9.42
C GLU A 50 33.04 -10.75 9.94
N LYS A 51 32.03 -11.56 9.60
CA LYS A 51 31.96 -12.96 10.03
C LYS A 51 33.08 -13.84 9.47
N LYS A 52 33.62 -13.48 8.29
CA LYS A 52 34.69 -14.20 7.63
C LYS A 52 36.09 -13.80 8.12
N LYS A 53 36.20 -12.72 8.90
CA LYS A 53 37.46 -12.14 9.37
C LYS A 53 37.74 -12.37 10.86
N LYS A 54 36.85 -13.07 11.57
CA LYS A 54 37.05 -13.56 12.94
C LYS A 54 37.39 -15.04 12.94
#